data_AF-A0A6P0SNW1-F1
#
_entry.id   AF-A0A6P0SNW1-F1
#
_cell.length_a   1.000
_cell.length_b   1.000
_cell.length_c   1.000
_cell.angle_alpha   90.00
_cell.angle_beta   90.00
_cell.angle_gamma   90.00
#
_symmetry.space_group_name_H-M   'P 1'
#
loop_
_entity.id
_entity.type
_entity.pdbx_description
1 polymer ?
#
loop_
_entity_poly.entity_id
_entity_poly.type
_entity_poly.pdbx_seq_one_letter_code
_entity_poly.pdbx_strand_id
1 'polypeptide(L)' 'MIVTTTDVIQGAIVEEYLGIVTAEVVYGTNALRDFFAGIRDLIGGRTGSYEKVFEKGHQEAL' A
#
# COMPACT_ATOMS: atom_id res chain seq x y z
N MET A 1 -5.76 -15.33 2.30
CA MET A 1 -5.13 -15.44 0.97
C MET A 1 -3.63 -15.29 1.17
N ILE A 2 -2.79 -16.13 0.56
CA ILE A 2 -1.32 -15.97 0.65
C ILE A 2 -0.93 -14.89 -0.35
N VAL A 3 -0.22 -13.86 0.12
CA VAL A 3 0.41 -12.83 -0.71
C VAL A 3 1.89 -12.86 -0.38
N THR A 4 2.72 -12.95 -1.41
CA THR A 4 4.17 -12.97 -1.25
C THR A 4 4.83 -12.20 -2.37
N THR A 5 5.99 -11.64 -2.09
CA THR A 5 6.89 -11.04 -3.08
C THR A 5 7.92 -12.04 -3.60
N THR A 6 7.91 -13.28 -3.08
CA THR A 6 8.73 -14.39 -3.56
C THR A 6 8.07 -15.07 -4.77
N ASP A 7 8.89 -15.67 -5.62
CA ASP A 7 8.47 -16.46 -6.77
C ASP A 7 7.97 -17.87 -6.40
N VAL A 8 8.34 -18.37 -5.22
CA VAL A 8 7.97 -19.70 -4.72
C VAL A 8 7.38 -19.65 -3.31
N ILE A 9 6.39 -20.51 -3.05
CA ILE A 9 5.86 -20.81 -1.72
C ILE A 9 6.41 -22.18 -1.28
N GLN A 10 7.25 -22.19 -0.24
CA GLN A 10 7.86 -23.44 0.24
C GLN A 10 6.80 -24.42 0.77
N GLY A 11 6.93 -25.70 0.39
CA GLY A 11 5.99 -26.75 0.81
C GLY A 11 4.64 -26.71 0.09
N ALA A 12 4.47 -25.84 -0.91
CA ALA A 12 3.30 -25.79 -1.78
C ALA A 12 3.71 -25.97 -3.24
N ILE A 13 2.79 -26.48 -4.06
CA ILE A 13 2.95 -26.62 -5.51
C ILE A 13 1.89 -25.75 -6.18
N VAL A 14 2.31 -24.92 -7.14
CA VAL A 14 1.39 -24.11 -7.96
C VAL A 14 0.81 -25.01 -9.06
N GLU A 15 -0.50 -25.21 -9.05
CA GLU A 15 -1.20 -26.06 -10.03
C GLU A 15 -1.46 -25.34 -11.36
N GLU A 16 -1.70 -24.02 -11.31
CA GLU A 16 -2.01 -23.21 -12.49
C GLU A 16 -1.51 -21.77 -12.33
N TYR A 17 -1.04 -21.18 -13.43
CA TYR A 17 -0.66 -19.77 -13.51
C TYR A 17 -1.76 -18.99 -14.26
N LEU A 18 -2.51 -18.17 -13.53
CA LEU A 18 -3.67 -17.42 -14.06
C LEU A 18 -3.30 -16.10 -14.77
N GLY A 19 -2.01 -15.83 -14.97
CA GLY A 19 -1.51 -14.57 -15.50
C GLY A 19 -1.16 -13.54 -14.42
N ILE A 20 -0.65 -12.39 -14.85
CA ILE A 20 -0.20 -11.30 -13.96
C ILE A 20 -1.39 -10.43 -13.59
N VAL A 21 -1.52 -10.10 -12.30
CA VAL A 21 -2.50 -9.15 -11.78
C VAL A 21 -1.78 -7.89 -11.33
N THR A 22 -2.36 -6.73 -11.65
CA THR A 22 -1.86 -5.41 -11.25
C THR A 22 -3.00 -4.57 -10.68
N ALA A 23 -2.71 -3.76 -9.67
CA ALA A 23 -3.62 -2.77 -9.13
C ALA A 23 -2.86 -1.46 -8.90
N GLU A 24 -3.54 -0.33 -9.14
CA GLU A 24 -2.96 1.00 -9.03
C GLU A 24 -3.87 1.88 -8.19
N VAL A 25 -3.29 2.68 -7.29
CA VAL A 25 -4.02 3.67 -6.50
C VAL A 25 -3.48 5.06 -6.82
N VAL A 26 -4.39 5.96 -7.18
CA VAL A 26 -4.09 7.34 -7.56
C VAL A 26 -4.67 8.29 -6.52
N TYR A 27 -3.81 9.08 -5.87
CA TYR A 27 -4.24 10.09 -4.91
C TYR A 27 -4.61 11.40 -5.60
N GLY A 28 -5.81 11.90 -5.34
CA GLY A 28 -6.24 13.22 -5.79
C GLY A 28 -5.54 14.36 -5.03
N THR A 29 -5.51 15.55 -5.63
CA THR A 29 -4.89 16.76 -5.06
C THR A 29 -5.51 17.17 -3.71
N ASN A 30 -6.79 16.87 -3.49
CA ASN A 30 -7.46 17.11 -2.22
C ASN A 30 -6.91 16.21 -1.10
N ALA A 31 -6.68 14.92 -1.38
CA ALA A 31 -6.12 13.99 -0.40
C ALA A 31 -4.69 14.39 -0.02
N LEU A 32 -3.88 14.83 -1.00
CA LEU A 32 -2.55 15.37 -0.76
C LEU A 32 -2.61 16.66 0.08
N ARG A 33 -3.52 17.60 -0.23
CA ARG A 33 -3.67 18.83 0.54
C ARG A 33 -4.04 18.56 1.99
N ASP A 34 -5.03 17.71 2.23
CA ASP A 34 -5.52 17.38 3.58
C ASP A 34 -4.41 16.67 4.38
N PHE A 35 -3.64 15.85 3.70
CA PHE A 35 -2.44 15.23 4.22
C PHE A 35 -1.35 16.27 4.61
N PHE A 36 -1.01 17.22 3.74
CA PHE A 36 -0.06 18.31 4.03
C PHE A 36 -0.56 19.27 5.10
N ALA A 37 -1.87 19.48 5.21
CA ALA A 37 -2.48 20.27 6.27
C ALA A 37 -2.26 19.64 7.65
N GLY A 38 -2.35 18.29 7.76
CA GLY A 38 -2.14 17.57 9.02
C GLY A 38 -0.68 17.46 9.48
N ILE A 39 0.30 17.62 8.58
CA ILE A 39 1.74 17.57 8.93
C ILE A 39 2.21 18.83 9.64
N ARG A 40 1.57 19.98 9.38
CA ARG A 40 1.99 21.27 9.93
C ARG A 40 2.05 21.25 11.47
N ASP A 41 1.31 20.34 12.11
CA ASP A 41 1.24 20.19 13.56
C ASP A 41 2.06 19.00 14.12
N LEU A 42 2.73 18.20 13.25
CA LEU A 42 3.38 16.93 13.59
C LEU A 42 4.91 16.97 13.39
N ILE A 43 5.59 17.95 13.99
CA ILE A 43 7.06 17.88 14.13
C ILE A 43 7.37 17.30 15.52
N GLY A 44 7.32 15.96 15.64
CA GLY A 44 7.73 15.28 16.87
C GLY A 44 7.28 13.82 16.98
N GLY A 45 8.10 12.89 16.50
CA GLY A 45 7.98 11.45 16.79
C GLY A 45 7.32 10.61 15.68
N ARG A 46 8.12 9.78 14.98
CA ARG A 46 7.75 8.80 13.94
C ARG A 46 6.45 9.10 13.17
N THR A 47 6.56 10.06 12.26
CA THR A 47 5.89 10.22 10.93
C THR A 47 4.58 9.47 10.63
N GLY A 48 3.60 9.46 11.54
CA GLY A 48 2.38 8.65 11.40
C GLY A 48 1.32 9.15 10.42
N SER A 49 1.50 10.27 9.70
CA SER A 49 0.52 10.77 8.74
C SER A 49 0.78 10.30 7.31
N TYR A 50 2.04 10.35 6.84
CA TYR A 50 2.40 9.93 5.47
C TYR A 50 2.16 8.44 5.30
N GLU A 51 2.66 7.65 6.25
CA GLU A 51 2.59 6.19 6.22
C GLU A 51 1.13 5.70 6.13
N LYS A 52 0.20 6.34 6.84
CA LYS A 52 -1.23 5.98 6.80
C LYS A 52 -1.87 6.14 5.43
N VAL A 53 -1.51 7.20 4.69
CA VAL A 53 -2.05 7.43 3.35
C VAL A 53 -1.56 6.34 2.41
N PHE A 54 -0.26 6.05 2.41
CA PHE A 54 0.32 5.00 1.58
C PHE A 54 -0.12 3.59 1.98
N GLU A 55 -0.23 3.31 3.27
CA GLU A 55 -0.75 2.05 3.80
C GLU A 55 -2.19 1.83 3.35
N LYS A 56 -3.02 2.89 3.38
CA LYS A 56 -4.40 2.81 2.88
C LYS A 56 -4.44 2.45 1.38
N GLY A 57 -3.65 3.13 0.54
CA GLY A 57 -3.63 2.77 -0.88
C GLY A 57 -3.03 1.38 -1.15
N HIS A 58 -2.06 0.94 -0.34
CA HIS A 58 -1.56 -0.42 -0.43
C HIS A 58 -2.66 -1.45 -0.12
N GLN A 59 -3.47 -1.21 0.91
CA GLN A 59 -4.63 -2.06 1.25
C GLN A 59 -5.74 -1.99 0.20
N GLU A 60 -5.97 -0.85 -0.45
CA GLU A 60 -6.96 -0.73 -1.54
C GLU A 60 -6.51 -1.44 -2.82
N ALA A 61 -5.20 -1.61 -3.02
CA ALA A 61 -4.64 -2.30 -4.18
C ALA A 61 -4.59 -3.84 -4.03
N LEU A 62 -4.60 -4.35 -2.79
CA LEU A 62 -4.54 -5.79 -2.48
C LEU A 62 -5.93 -6.41 -2.30
#